data_AF-A0A7Y4QBS5-F1
#
_entry.id   AF-A0A7Y4QBS5-F1
#
_cell.length_a   1.000
_cell.length_b   1.000
_cell.length_c   1.000
_cell.angle_alpha   90.00
_cell.angle_beta   90.00
_cell.angle_gamma   90.00
#
_symmetry.space_group_name_H-M   'P 1'
#
loop_
_entity.id
_entity.type
_entity.pdbx_description
1 polymer ?
#
loop_
_entity_poly.entity_id
_entity_poly.type
_entity_poly.pdbx_seq_one_letter_code
_entity_poly.pdbx_strand_id
1 'polypeptide(L)' 'KSFPIIGVGGIMSPEDAVAKINAGADLIQIYTGFVYEGPGFIARINRKLLDS' A
#
# COMPACT_ATOMS: atom_id res chain seq x y z
N LYS A 1 3.71 -15.50 12.47
CA LYS A 1 2.97 -14.32 12.98
C LYS A 1 1.67 -14.81 13.63
N SER A 2 1.26 -14.26 14.77
CA SER A 2 0.05 -14.74 15.49
C SER A 2 -1.26 -14.16 14.96
N PHE A 3 -1.21 -13.00 14.29
CA PHE A 3 -2.37 -12.32 13.69
C PHE A 3 -1.95 -11.57 12.42
N PRO A 4 -2.79 -11.56 11.36
CA PRO A 4 -2.58 -10.69 10.21
C PRO A 4 -2.71 -9.21 10.58
N ILE A 5 -1.83 -8.37 10.06
CA ILE A 5 -1.83 -6.92 10.27
C ILE A 5 -2.22 -6.22 8.96
N ILE A 6 -3.20 -5.32 9.02
CA ILE A 6 -3.61 -4.48 7.88
C ILE A 6 -3.09 -3.06 8.10
N GLY A 7 -2.19 -2.62 7.22
CA GLY A 7 -1.66 -1.26 7.19
C GLY A 7 -2.62 -0.27 6.52
N VAL A 8 -3.08 0.72 7.26
CA VAL A 8 -3.99 1.78 6.77
C VAL A 8 -3.38 3.17 6.93
N GLY A 9 -3.93 4.13 6.17
CA GLY A 9 -3.71 5.57 6.35
C GLY A 9 -2.39 6.10 5.75
N GLY A 10 -2.49 7.23 5.05
CA GLY A 10 -1.33 7.97 4.53
C GLY A 10 -0.60 7.31 3.35
N ILE A 11 -1.27 6.46 2.57
CA ILE A 11 -0.69 5.85 1.36
C ILE A 11 -1.00 6.77 0.18
N MET A 12 -0.03 7.62 -0.20
CA MET A 12 -0.14 8.59 -1.30
C MET A 12 0.87 8.30 -2.42
N SER A 13 1.80 7.39 -2.21
CA SER A 13 2.77 6.89 -3.20
C SER A 13 2.92 5.36 -3.14
N PRO A 14 3.44 4.72 -4.20
CA PRO A 14 3.84 3.30 -4.16
C PRO A 14 4.88 2.99 -3.07
N GLU A 15 5.75 3.94 -2.76
CA GLU A 15 6.76 3.82 -1.71
C GLU A 15 6.13 3.72 -0.31
N ASP A 16 5.04 4.44 -0.04
CA ASP A 16 4.32 4.35 1.24
C ASP A 16 3.72 2.95 1.46
N ALA A 17 3.24 2.33 0.38
CA ALA A 17 2.72 0.97 0.40
C ALA A 17 3.82 -0.04 0.76
N VAL A 18 4.98 0.05 0.09
CA VAL A 18 6.17 -0.76 0.40
C VAL A 18 6.62 -0.55 1.85
N ALA A 19 6.67 0.69 2.31
CA ALA A 19 7.07 1.02 3.68
C ALA A 19 6.18 0.34 4.72
N LYS A 20 4.86 0.29 4.51
CA LYS A 20 3.93 -0.40 5.43
C LYS A 20 4.11 -1.90 5.42
N ILE A 21 4.30 -2.51 4.25
CA ILE A 21 4.57 -3.95 4.15
C ILE A 21 5.89 -4.28 4.88
N ASN A 22 6.95 -3.50 4.65
CA ASN A 22 8.25 -3.65 5.31
C ASN A 22 8.18 -3.41 6.83
N ALA A 23 7.28 -2.55 7.29
CA ALA A 23 7.00 -2.35 8.71
C ALA A 23 6.27 -3.54 9.36
N GLY A 24 5.90 -4.56 8.59
CA GLY A 24 5.33 -5.82 9.07
C GLY A 24 3.85 -6.03 8.76
N ALA A 25 3.21 -5.12 8.02
CA ALA A 25 1.84 -5.32 7.54
C ALA A 25 1.79 -6.49 6.55
N ASP A 26 0.76 -7.32 6.67
CA ASP A 26 0.49 -8.42 5.73
C ASP A 26 -0.37 -7.96 4.54
N LEU A 27 -1.19 -6.92 4.76
CA LEU A 27 -2.05 -6.30 3.75
C LEU A 27 -2.04 -4.78 3.93
N ILE A 28 -2.47 -4.06 2.90
CA ILE A 28 -2.72 -2.61 2.96
C ILE A 28 -4.11 -2.25 2.44
N GLN A 29 -4.66 -1.15 2.95
CA GLN A 29 -5.94 -0.60 2.52
C GLN A 29 -5.82 0.90 2.25
N ILE A 30 -6.44 1.35 1.16
CA ILE A 30 -6.26 2.69 0.60
C ILE A 30 -7.63 3.30 0.33
N TYR A 31 -7.82 4.54 0.74
CA TYR A 31 -9.00 5.34 0.40
C TYR A 31 -8.56 6.68 -0.20
N THR A 32 -7.99 7.56 0.62
CA THR A 32 -7.63 8.93 0.21
C THR A 32 -6.73 8.94 -1.02
N GLY A 33 -5.68 8.12 -1.04
CA GLY A 33 -4.80 8.00 -2.20
C GLY A 33 -5.54 7.54 -3.46
N PHE A 34 -6.51 6.63 -3.37
CA PHE A 34 -7.30 6.20 -4.52
C PHE A 34 -8.18 7.32 -5.09
N VAL A 35 -8.80 8.12 -4.21
CA VAL A 35 -9.64 9.26 -4.63
C VAL A 35 -8.82 10.32 -5.36
N TYR A 36 -7.61 10.65 -4.88
CA TYR A 36 -6.80 11.72 -5.46
C TYR A 36 -5.95 11.26 -6.66
N GLU A 37 -5.41 10.04 -6.64
CA GLU A 37 -4.49 9.54 -7.68
C GLU A 37 -5.20 8.77 -8.80
N GLY A 38 -6.48 8.46 -8.60
CA GLY A 38 -7.31 7.73 -9.55
C GLY A 38 -6.98 6.23 -9.65
N PRO A 39 -7.68 5.50 -10.55
CA PRO A 39 -7.61 4.04 -10.61
C PRO A 39 -6.24 3.50 -11.01
N GLY A 40 -5.45 4.26 -11.76
CA GLY A 40 -4.08 3.88 -12.13
C GLY A 40 -3.13 3.74 -10.94
N PHE A 41 -3.47 4.34 -9.79
CA PHE A 41 -2.65 4.29 -8.59
C PHE A 41 -2.44 2.87 -8.07
N ILE A 42 -3.51 2.05 -8.07
CA ILE A 42 -3.45 0.67 -7.60
C ILE A 42 -2.49 -0.17 -8.46
N ALA A 43 -2.50 0.05 -9.78
CA ALA A 43 -1.58 -0.63 -10.70
C ALA A 43 -0.12 -0.23 -10.44
N ARG A 44 0.16 1.05 -10.17
CA ARG A 44 1.51 1.53 -9.82
C ARG A 44 2.01 0.91 -8.51
N ILE A 45 1.15 0.82 -7.49
CA ILE A 45 1.46 0.17 -6.21
C ILE A 45 1.80 -1.31 -6.42
N ASN A 46 0.94 -2.04 -7.12
CA ASN A 46 1.17 -3.47 -7.35
C ASN A 46 2.46 -3.72 -8.14
N ARG A 47 2.76 -2.89 -9.14
CA ARG A 47 4.04 -2.98 -9.85
C ARG A 47 5.23 -2.77 -8.91
N LYS A 48 5.19 -1.71 -8.10
CA LYS A 48 6.26 -1.42 -7.15
C LYS A 48 6.48 -2.55 -6.14
N LEU A 49 5.41 -3.16 -5.65
CA LEU A 49 5.47 -4.30 -4.72
C LEU A 49 6.07 -5.57 -5.34
N LEU A 50 5.97 -5.73 -6.66
CA LEU A 50 6.59 -6.85 -7.38
C LEU A 50 8.08 -6.61 -7.65
N ASP A 51 8.48 -5.34 -7.76
CA ASP A 51 9.86 -4.94 -8.06
C ASP A 51 10.74 -4.80 -6.79
N SER A 52 10.13 -4.78 -5.60
CA SER A 52 10.77 -4.61 -4.28
C SER A 52 11.08 -5.93 -3.59
#